data_AF-A0A809SGL2-F1
#
_entry.id   AF-A0A809SGL2-F1
#
_cell.length_a   1.000
_cell.length_b   1.000
_cell.length_c   1.000
_cell.angle_alpha   90.00
_cell.angle_beta   90.00
_cell.angle_gamma   90.00
#
_symmetry.space_group_name_H-M   'P 1'
#
loop_
_entity.id
_entity.type
_entity.pdbx_description
1 polymer ?
#
loop_
_entity_poly.entity_id
_entity_poly.type
_entity_poly.pdbx_seq_one_letter_code
_entity_poly.pdbx_strand_id
1 'polypeptide(L)'
;MRIRFQWQDALDQTGSRASCWVRVAQRSAGGGMGSQFLPRIGQEVQVQFMEGDINRPVIVGALYFGQGEAGVPATPAGSLVDADTSALSQASDHSVSAQGNLTAGYAPVWHGAGVGADAHNNAAAQFGIRSQEYSGSGYNQLVFDDSDGAGRIQLKTTQSGSELNLGHLLHTADNYRGSFRGNGIELRTDAWGALRAGSGWLVSSYGVSHSASQRQTAGDVPAGYGLLNTANRLGASLSQLAESHLSVSIAALKGSYKADASALNESAAPIPALGKVMQGMVDSSEMDAAYGDAAAQNTQPTDQHLPHHTDPVISVIAKNDLSMTARQDVQLNVGETLNVLNAADSQFTTGGVFRVHSGQAIGLTAGGLKQNTIAGMQLIAAQGDMTIQAHNDIISLKAKNNLELKSAQASIDFAAATDITLRTAGGAAITIAGGNITVQCPGKILVQAGVKSFTGGTSLGYALPQFATSTICIPCLLKALNSGSALASV
;
A
#
# COMPACT_ATOMS: atom_id res chain seq x y z
N MET A 1 9.09 -31.17 -38.08
CA MET A 1 7.89 -30.60 -38.75
C MET A 1 7.80 -31.08 -40.18
N ARG A 2 6.62 -31.03 -40.81
CA ARG A 2 6.47 -31.32 -42.24
C ARG A 2 6.51 -30.00 -43.01
N ILE A 3 7.16 -30.00 -44.17
CA ILE A 3 7.33 -28.83 -45.02
C ILE A 3 6.82 -29.12 -46.44
N ARG A 4 6.59 -28.06 -47.22
CA ARG A 4 6.31 -28.13 -48.65
C ARG A 4 7.41 -27.36 -49.38
N PHE A 5 8.07 -28.00 -50.32
CA PHE A 5 9.06 -27.32 -51.17
C PHE A 5 8.36 -26.58 -52.32
N GLN A 6 8.95 -25.47 -52.77
CA GLN A 6 8.37 -24.62 -53.83
C GLN A 6 8.17 -25.34 -55.17
N TRP A 7 8.97 -26.38 -55.44
CA TRP A 7 8.90 -27.19 -56.66
C TRP A 7 7.92 -28.38 -56.55
N GLN A 8 7.27 -28.58 -55.40
CA GLN A 8 6.22 -29.60 -55.25
C GLN A 8 4.87 -29.07 -55.72
N ASP A 9 4.12 -29.90 -56.46
CA ASP A 9 2.77 -29.57 -56.93
C ASP A 9 1.81 -29.24 -55.78
N ALA A 10 0.72 -28.53 -56.09
CA ALA A 10 -0.35 -28.24 -55.15
C ALA A 10 -0.91 -29.53 -54.52
N LEU A 11 -1.23 -29.47 -53.22
CA LEU A 11 -1.80 -30.59 -52.47
C LEU A 11 -3.14 -31.01 -53.12
N ASP A 12 -3.40 -32.32 -53.17
CA ASP A 12 -4.70 -32.86 -53.54
C ASP A 12 -5.75 -32.56 -52.44
N GLN A 13 -7.04 -32.76 -52.73
CA GLN A 13 -8.17 -32.43 -51.83
C GLN A 13 -8.12 -33.15 -50.46
N THR A 14 -7.23 -34.14 -50.29
CA THR A 14 -7.01 -34.88 -49.03
C THR A 14 -5.91 -34.28 -48.15
N GLY A 15 -5.21 -33.23 -48.61
CA GLY A 15 -4.19 -32.51 -47.83
C GLY A 15 -2.91 -33.31 -47.53
N SER A 16 -2.70 -34.47 -48.18
CA SER A 16 -1.74 -35.47 -47.73
C SER A 16 -0.57 -35.72 -48.69
N ARG A 17 0.17 -34.67 -49.06
CA ARG A 17 1.54 -34.81 -49.62
C ARG A 17 2.58 -33.89 -48.96
N ALA A 18 2.42 -33.61 -47.66
CA ALA A 18 3.49 -32.95 -46.90
C ALA A 18 4.72 -33.88 -46.79
N SER A 19 5.94 -33.31 -46.78
CA SER A 19 7.21 -34.05 -46.75
C SER A 19 7.35 -35.02 -45.56
N CYS A 20 8.46 -35.76 -45.51
CA CYS A 20 8.90 -36.44 -44.29
C CYS A 20 9.05 -35.47 -43.10
N TRP A 21 9.15 -35.99 -41.89
CA TRP A 21 9.44 -35.18 -40.71
C TRP A 21 10.86 -34.63 -40.76
N VAL A 22 10.97 -33.31 -40.77
CA VAL A 22 12.23 -32.56 -40.85
C VAL A 22 12.60 -31.99 -39.47
N ARG A 23 13.88 -32.10 -39.09
CA ARG A 23 14.42 -31.50 -37.85
C ARG A 23 14.61 -29.99 -38.01
N VAL A 24 14.53 -29.26 -36.91
CA VAL A 24 14.71 -27.80 -36.87
C VAL A 24 15.92 -27.49 -36.00
N ALA A 25 16.92 -26.81 -36.56
CA ALA A 25 18.05 -26.30 -35.81
C ALA A 25 17.57 -25.26 -34.78
N GLN A 26 18.16 -25.30 -33.58
CA GLN A 26 17.87 -24.35 -32.50
C GLN A 26 19.15 -23.59 -32.14
N ARG A 27 19.01 -22.37 -31.61
CA ARG A 27 20.16 -21.55 -31.19
C ARG A 27 20.96 -22.20 -30.06
N SER A 28 20.28 -22.89 -29.15
CA SER A 28 20.88 -23.72 -28.10
C SER A 28 20.06 -24.99 -27.90
N ALA A 29 20.71 -26.15 -27.81
CA ALA A 29 20.05 -27.44 -27.56
C ALA A 29 20.98 -28.38 -26.77
N GLY A 30 20.49 -28.92 -25.66
CA GLY A 30 21.19 -29.87 -24.80
C GLY A 30 20.22 -30.78 -24.04
N GLY A 31 20.75 -31.73 -23.26
CA GLY A 31 19.94 -32.65 -22.46
C GLY A 31 19.17 -31.93 -21.35
N GLY A 32 17.91 -31.55 -21.61
CA GLY A 32 17.03 -30.86 -20.64
C GLY A 32 17.13 -29.33 -20.64
N MET A 33 17.88 -28.72 -21.56
CA MET A 33 18.06 -27.26 -21.65
C MET A 33 18.19 -26.78 -23.10
N GLY A 34 17.89 -25.51 -23.36
CA GLY A 34 18.04 -24.90 -24.68
C GLY A 34 16.95 -23.90 -25.04
N SER A 35 16.88 -23.55 -26.32
CA SER A 35 15.86 -22.68 -26.93
C SER A 35 14.97 -23.48 -27.86
N GLN A 36 13.68 -23.17 -27.94
CA GLN A 36 12.78 -23.79 -28.91
C GLN A 36 11.93 -22.74 -29.65
N PHE A 37 12.22 -22.57 -30.93
CA PHE A 37 11.42 -21.78 -31.86
C PHE A 37 11.02 -22.70 -33.02
N LEU A 38 9.79 -23.21 -32.97
CA LEU A 38 9.24 -24.03 -34.04
C LEU A 38 8.46 -23.14 -35.01
N PRO A 39 8.85 -23.13 -36.30
CA PRO A 39 8.00 -22.58 -37.34
C PRO A 39 6.56 -23.11 -37.30
N ARG A 40 5.59 -22.22 -37.51
CA ARG A 40 4.14 -22.55 -37.60
C ARG A 40 3.75 -22.82 -39.05
N ILE A 41 2.60 -23.47 -39.25
CA ILE A 41 2.02 -23.69 -40.57
C ILE A 41 1.89 -22.34 -41.29
N GLY A 42 2.38 -22.27 -42.53
CA GLY A 42 2.39 -21.05 -43.35
C GLY A 42 3.65 -20.20 -43.22
N GLN A 43 4.53 -20.45 -42.24
CA GLN A 43 5.81 -19.74 -42.14
C GLN A 43 6.84 -20.30 -43.12
N GLU A 44 7.63 -19.41 -43.72
CA GLU A 44 8.72 -19.77 -44.60
C GLU A 44 9.97 -20.18 -43.80
N VAL A 45 10.61 -21.25 -44.28
CA VAL A 45 11.77 -21.84 -43.63
C VAL A 45 12.89 -22.06 -44.62
N GLN A 46 14.12 -21.78 -44.17
CA GLN A 46 15.32 -22.11 -44.90
C GLN A 46 15.71 -23.56 -44.58
N VAL A 47 15.84 -24.38 -45.64
CA VAL A 47 16.18 -25.80 -45.53
C VAL A 47 17.56 -26.03 -46.10
N GLN A 48 18.41 -26.71 -45.32
CA GLN A 48 19.68 -27.25 -45.76
C GLN A 48 19.56 -28.77 -45.89
N PHE A 49 20.26 -29.34 -46.86
CA PHE A 49 20.33 -30.78 -47.09
C PHE A 49 21.67 -31.30 -46.57
N MET A 50 21.64 -32.23 -45.61
CA MET A 50 22.87 -32.79 -45.04
C MET A 50 23.65 -33.51 -46.14
N GLU A 51 24.92 -33.14 -46.34
CA GLU A 51 25.79 -33.68 -47.40
C GLU A 51 25.22 -33.48 -48.82
N GLY A 52 24.28 -32.53 -49.01
CA GLY A 52 23.62 -32.31 -50.30
C GLY A 52 22.53 -33.34 -50.65
N ASP A 53 22.22 -34.30 -49.76
CA ASP A 53 21.18 -35.30 -49.99
C ASP A 53 19.77 -34.73 -49.75
N ILE A 54 18.98 -34.64 -50.83
CA ILE A 54 17.61 -34.14 -50.81
C ILE A 54 16.69 -34.91 -49.84
N ASN A 55 17.04 -36.16 -49.52
CA ASN A 55 16.28 -37.02 -48.61
C ASN A 55 16.63 -36.77 -47.12
N ARG A 56 17.64 -35.94 -46.84
CA ARG A 56 18.10 -35.60 -45.49
C ARG A 56 17.96 -34.09 -45.19
N PRO A 57 16.74 -33.51 -45.31
CA PRO A 57 16.52 -32.10 -45.02
C PRO A 57 16.67 -31.79 -43.52
N VAL A 58 17.15 -30.58 -43.24
CA VAL A 58 17.15 -29.95 -41.92
C VAL A 58 16.79 -28.48 -42.09
N ILE A 59 15.85 -27.98 -41.29
CA ILE A 59 15.52 -26.56 -41.26
C ILE A 59 16.58 -25.84 -40.44
N VAL A 60 17.22 -24.83 -41.02
CA VAL A 60 18.31 -24.05 -40.39
C VAL A 60 17.89 -22.66 -39.95
N GLY A 61 16.72 -22.19 -40.39
CA GLY A 61 16.16 -20.91 -40.00
C GLY A 61 14.74 -20.72 -40.49
N ALA A 62 14.06 -19.70 -39.96
CA ALA A 62 12.83 -19.16 -40.49
C ALA A 62 13.11 -17.76 -41.02
N LEU A 63 12.46 -17.40 -42.12
CA LEU A 63 12.65 -16.11 -42.77
C LEU A 63 11.36 -15.31 -42.64
N TYR A 64 11.50 -14.01 -42.34
CA TYR A 64 10.44 -13.07 -42.67
C TYR A 64 10.42 -12.93 -44.20
N PHE A 65 9.26 -13.16 -44.78
CA PHE A 65 8.97 -12.89 -46.19
C PHE A 65 7.53 -12.42 -46.17
N GLY A 66 7.23 -11.17 -46.58
CA GLY A 66 5.91 -10.67 -46.23
C GLY A 66 5.31 -9.37 -46.68
N GLN A 67 4.00 -9.39 -46.99
CA GLN A 67 3.25 -8.25 -47.47
C GLN A 67 2.79 -7.43 -46.27
N GLY A 68 3.53 -6.37 -46.01
CA GLY A 68 3.05 -5.20 -45.32
C GLY A 68 2.34 -4.20 -46.24
N GLU A 69 1.91 -3.10 -45.63
CA GLU A 69 1.03 -2.08 -46.22
C GLU A 69 1.83 -0.96 -46.90
N ALA A 70 3.16 -0.94 -46.75
CA ALA A 70 4.07 0.03 -47.35
C ALA A 70 5.46 -0.58 -47.63
N GLY A 71 6.27 0.05 -48.49
CA GLY A 71 7.65 -0.36 -48.75
C GLY A 71 8.12 -0.19 -50.21
N VAL A 72 9.32 -0.68 -50.50
CA VAL A 72 9.89 -0.69 -51.85
C VAL A 72 9.35 -1.92 -52.60
N PRO A 73 8.69 -1.78 -53.76
CA PRO A 73 8.23 -2.93 -54.54
C PRO A 73 9.41 -3.69 -55.16
N ALA A 74 9.26 -5.00 -55.34
CA ALA A 74 10.27 -5.82 -56.02
C ALA A 74 10.33 -5.46 -57.52
N THR A 75 11.52 -5.19 -58.05
CA THR A 75 11.71 -4.83 -59.46
C THR A 75 12.51 -5.89 -60.23
N PRO A 76 12.07 -6.28 -61.44
CA PRO A 76 12.88 -7.10 -62.32
C PRO A 76 14.15 -6.33 -62.72
N ALA A 77 15.30 -6.98 -62.60
CA ALA A 77 16.60 -6.47 -63.06
C ALA A 77 17.09 -5.17 -62.39
N GLY A 78 16.67 -4.87 -61.15
CA GLY A 78 17.24 -3.76 -60.37
C GLY A 78 16.80 -2.37 -60.83
N SER A 79 15.64 -2.26 -61.49
CA SER A 79 15.02 -0.97 -61.77
C SER A 79 14.64 -0.27 -60.45
N LEU A 80 14.84 1.05 -60.35
CA LEU A 80 14.41 1.81 -59.18
C LEU A 80 12.94 2.19 -59.34
N VAL A 81 12.10 1.79 -58.38
CA VAL A 81 10.72 2.24 -58.24
C VAL A 81 10.61 2.92 -56.89
N ASP A 82 9.94 4.07 -56.83
CA ASP A 82 9.74 4.81 -55.60
C ASP A 82 8.93 3.97 -54.58
N ALA A 83 9.36 4.02 -53.32
CA ALA A 83 8.62 3.37 -52.24
C ALA A 83 7.37 4.18 -51.87
N ASP A 84 6.22 3.53 -51.79
CA ASP A 84 5.06 4.12 -51.12
C ASP A 84 5.19 3.86 -49.61
N THR A 85 5.47 4.92 -48.87
CA THR A 85 5.61 4.92 -47.40
C THR A 85 4.45 5.63 -46.70
N SER A 86 3.42 6.03 -47.43
CA SER A 86 2.30 6.82 -46.90
C SER A 86 1.51 6.09 -45.80
N ALA A 87 1.47 4.76 -45.81
CA ALA A 87 0.86 3.99 -44.73
C ALA A 87 1.68 4.03 -43.43
N LEU A 88 3.01 4.19 -43.51
CA LEU A 88 3.89 4.28 -42.34
C LEU A 88 3.64 5.57 -41.54
N SER A 89 3.20 6.64 -42.20
CA SER A 89 2.90 7.93 -41.57
C SER A 89 1.52 8.01 -40.91
N GLN A 90 0.68 6.99 -41.06
CA GLN A 90 -0.63 6.90 -40.41
C GLN A 90 -0.56 6.36 -38.97
N ALA A 91 0.62 5.90 -38.56
CA ALA A 91 0.86 5.40 -37.22
C ALA A 91 0.73 6.51 -36.18
N SER A 92 0.18 6.17 -35.01
CA SER A 92 -0.02 7.10 -33.90
C SER A 92 0.04 6.37 -32.57
N ASP A 93 -0.08 7.09 -31.46
CA ASP A 93 -0.15 6.49 -30.12
C ASP A 93 -1.30 5.48 -29.94
N HIS A 94 -2.29 5.51 -30.85
CA HIS A 94 -3.51 4.69 -30.78
C HIS A 94 -3.75 3.83 -32.03
N SER A 95 -2.94 3.97 -33.08
CA SER A 95 -3.04 3.17 -34.31
C SER A 95 -1.77 2.38 -34.54
N VAL A 96 -1.93 1.09 -34.86
CA VAL A 96 -0.80 0.24 -35.25
C VAL A 96 -0.13 0.80 -36.49
N SER A 97 1.17 0.61 -36.56
CA SER A 97 1.96 1.02 -37.70
C SER A 97 1.84 0.01 -38.83
N ALA A 98 1.87 0.53 -40.06
CA ALA A 98 1.93 -0.30 -41.26
C ALA A 98 3.18 -1.19 -41.25
N GLN A 99 3.01 -2.44 -41.67
CA GLN A 99 4.14 -3.35 -41.84
C GLN A 99 4.90 -3.00 -43.13
N GLY A 100 6.23 -3.08 -43.13
CA GLY A 100 7.05 -2.74 -44.30
C GLY A 100 7.40 -3.95 -45.18
N ASN A 101 6.75 -4.12 -46.35
CA ASN A 101 7.17 -4.90 -47.54
C ASN A 101 5.97 -5.14 -48.51
N LEU A 102 6.09 -5.00 -49.83
CA LEU A 102 4.96 -5.12 -50.79
C LEU A 102 4.79 -6.51 -51.45
N THR A 103 5.45 -7.56 -50.95
CA THR A 103 5.42 -8.94 -51.51
C THR A 103 4.95 -9.96 -50.48
N ALA A 104 4.12 -10.96 -50.83
CA ALA A 104 3.39 -11.92 -49.94
C ALA A 104 4.05 -12.39 -48.61
N GLY A 105 3.26 -12.53 -47.51
CA GLY A 105 3.64 -13.14 -46.19
C GLY A 105 3.69 -12.17 -44.96
N TYR A 106 4.60 -12.34 -43.97
CA TYR A 106 4.78 -11.45 -42.77
C TYR A 106 6.13 -10.68 -42.68
N ALA A 107 6.09 -9.39 -42.32
CA ALA A 107 7.27 -8.56 -42.04
C ALA A 107 7.75 -8.69 -40.58
N PRO A 108 9.01 -8.33 -40.26
CA PRO A 108 9.45 -8.21 -38.87
C PRO A 108 8.62 -7.17 -38.14
N VAL A 109 8.13 -7.52 -36.95
CA VAL A 109 7.34 -6.63 -36.08
C VAL A 109 8.05 -5.30 -35.81
N TRP A 110 9.38 -5.36 -35.63
CA TRP A 110 10.21 -4.18 -35.46
C TRP A 110 11.17 -4.07 -36.66
N HIS A 111 10.91 -3.13 -37.55
CA HIS A 111 11.67 -2.94 -38.79
C HIS A 111 12.08 -1.49 -39.01
N GLY A 112 13.20 -1.28 -39.71
CA GLY A 112 13.76 0.04 -40.00
C GLY A 112 13.14 0.79 -41.18
N ALA A 113 12.08 0.29 -41.81
CA ALA A 113 11.51 0.95 -43.00
C ALA A 113 10.78 2.30 -42.73
N GLY A 114 10.46 2.62 -41.47
CA GLY A 114 9.72 3.85 -41.08
C GLY A 114 10.55 4.81 -40.21
N VAL A 115 11.73 5.21 -40.66
CA VAL A 115 12.62 6.12 -39.92
C VAL A 115 12.09 7.55 -39.93
N GLY A 116 12.17 8.24 -38.78
CA GLY A 116 11.81 9.65 -38.64
C GLY A 116 10.45 9.90 -37.99
N ALA A 117 10.25 11.14 -37.52
CA ALA A 117 9.07 11.53 -36.75
C ALA A 117 7.76 11.47 -37.55
N ASP A 118 7.83 11.65 -38.88
CA ASP A 118 6.68 11.59 -39.78
C ASP A 118 6.29 10.15 -40.19
N ALA A 119 6.97 9.12 -39.65
CA ALA A 119 6.72 7.71 -39.94
C ALA A 119 6.58 6.91 -38.62
N HIS A 120 7.43 5.90 -38.37
CA HIS A 120 7.36 5.10 -37.15
C HIS A 120 8.12 5.69 -35.97
N ASN A 121 8.92 6.73 -36.21
CA ASN A 121 9.88 7.26 -35.23
C ASN A 121 10.80 6.17 -34.66
N ASN A 122 11.06 5.12 -35.44
CA ASN A 122 11.92 3.99 -35.08
C ASN A 122 13.15 3.98 -35.99
N ALA A 123 14.33 4.19 -35.41
CA ALA A 123 15.62 4.16 -36.11
C ALA A 123 16.16 2.72 -36.33
N ALA A 124 15.30 1.71 -36.30
CA ALA A 124 15.66 0.29 -36.26
C ALA A 124 16.48 -0.10 -35.01
N ALA A 125 16.30 0.64 -33.91
CA ALA A 125 17.02 0.43 -32.65
C ALA A 125 16.29 -0.55 -31.71
N GLN A 126 15.24 -1.23 -32.19
CA GLN A 126 14.46 -2.16 -31.40
C GLN A 126 14.83 -3.60 -31.70
N PHE A 127 15.08 -4.37 -30.65
CA PHE A 127 15.32 -5.80 -30.70
C PHE A 127 14.36 -6.51 -29.74
N GLY A 128 13.82 -7.66 -30.15
CA GLY A 128 12.92 -8.38 -29.27
C GLY A 128 12.47 -9.73 -29.78
N ILE A 129 11.62 -10.37 -28.99
CA ILE A 129 10.97 -11.63 -29.29
C ILE A 129 9.47 -11.42 -29.07
N ARG A 130 8.65 -11.73 -30.08
CA ARG A 130 7.19 -11.76 -29.98
C ARG A 130 6.68 -13.15 -30.31
N SER A 131 5.85 -13.71 -29.45
CA SER A 131 5.05 -14.91 -29.74
C SER A 131 3.72 -14.52 -30.38
N GLN A 132 2.97 -15.48 -30.87
CA GLN A 132 1.56 -15.27 -31.23
C GLN A 132 0.72 -16.30 -30.48
N GLU A 133 -0.48 -15.94 -30.09
CA GLU A 133 -1.46 -16.90 -29.57
C GLU A 133 -1.69 -18.01 -30.61
N TYR A 134 -2.01 -19.24 -30.17
CA TYR A 134 -2.03 -20.38 -31.09
C TYR A 134 -3.20 -20.32 -32.09
N SER A 135 -4.36 -19.82 -31.65
CA SER A 135 -5.58 -19.73 -32.46
C SER A 135 -6.30 -18.39 -32.34
N GLY A 136 -5.70 -17.43 -31.62
CA GLY A 136 -6.23 -16.09 -31.42
C GLY A 136 -5.28 -15.02 -31.94
N SER A 137 -5.62 -13.76 -31.66
CA SER A 137 -4.85 -12.58 -32.08
C SER A 137 -3.90 -12.06 -30.99
N GLY A 138 -3.88 -12.67 -29.81
CA GLY A 138 -3.02 -12.26 -28.72
C GLY A 138 -1.53 -12.53 -28.97
N TYR A 139 -0.67 -11.95 -28.15
CA TYR A 139 0.77 -12.20 -28.18
C TYR A 139 1.44 -11.95 -26.83
N ASN A 140 2.61 -12.54 -26.65
CA ASN A 140 3.55 -12.17 -25.60
C ASN A 140 4.77 -11.53 -26.27
N GLN A 141 5.40 -10.54 -25.63
CA GLN A 141 6.62 -9.93 -26.17
C GLN A 141 7.60 -9.53 -25.09
N LEU A 142 8.88 -9.60 -25.45
CA LEU A 142 10.00 -8.97 -24.76
C LEU A 142 10.71 -8.07 -25.77
N VAL A 143 10.81 -6.78 -25.49
CA VAL A 143 11.39 -5.77 -26.38
C VAL A 143 12.43 -4.95 -25.63
N PHE A 144 13.55 -4.72 -26.29
CA PHE A 144 14.61 -3.80 -25.92
C PHE A 144 14.62 -2.68 -26.97
N ASP A 145 14.57 -1.43 -26.53
CA ASP A 145 14.70 -0.25 -27.38
C ASP A 145 16.00 0.45 -27.01
N ASP A 146 16.98 0.38 -27.92
CA ASP A 146 18.32 0.91 -27.75
C ASP A 146 18.46 2.31 -28.36
N SER A 147 17.35 3.01 -28.59
CA SER A 147 17.38 4.41 -29.06
C SER A 147 18.20 5.29 -28.11
N ASP A 148 19.06 6.14 -28.69
CA ASP A 148 19.99 6.99 -27.95
C ASP A 148 19.30 7.79 -26.82
N GLY A 149 19.82 7.66 -25.60
CA GLY A 149 19.30 8.37 -24.42
C GLY A 149 17.90 7.95 -23.96
N ALA A 150 17.29 6.95 -24.60
CA ALA A 150 15.91 6.54 -24.38
C ALA A 150 15.76 5.02 -24.25
N GLY A 151 16.75 4.40 -23.60
CA GLY A 151 16.79 2.97 -23.31
C GLY A 151 15.52 2.49 -22.60
N ARG A 152 14.93 1.40 -23.11
CA ARG A 152 13.69 0.84 -22.57
C ARG A 152 13.66 -0.68 -22.69
N ILE A 153 13.03 -1.33 -21.71
CA ILE A 153 12.65 -2.75 -21.79
C ILE A 153 11.14 -2.87 -21.59
N GLN A 154 10.47 -3.70 -22.40
CA GLN A 154 9.07 -4.06 -22.21
C GLN A 154 8.90 -5.57 -22.20
N LEU A 155 8.29 -6.09 -21.13
CA LEU A 155 7.75 -7.45 -21.05
C LEU A 155 6.23 -7.36 -21.01
N LYS A 156 5.55 -7.91 -22.01
CA LYS A 156 4.10 -7.73 -22.20
C LYS A 156 3.40 -9.02 -22.58
N THR A 157 2.16 -9.16 -22.15
CA THR A 157 1.15 -9.99 -22.80
C THR A 157 -0.07 -9.15 -23.18
N THR A 158 -0.69 -9.44 -24.32
CA THR A 158 -1.98 -8.82 -24.67
C THR A 158 -3.09 -9.25 -23.71
N GLN A 159 -2.93 -10.39 -23.01
CA GLN A 159 -3.90 -10.87 -22.05
C GLN A 159 -4.04 -9.89 -20.89
N SER A 160 -5.23 -9.29 -20.77
CA SER A 160 -5.55 -8.25 -19.80
C SER A 160 -4.61 -7.03 -19.87
N GLY A 161 -3.97 -6.82 -21.02
CA GLY A 161 -2.95 -5.78 -21.23
C GLY A 161 -1.85 -5.79 -20.17
N SER A 162 -1.40 -6.96 -19.72
CA SER A 162 -0.46 -7.04 -18.59
C SER A 162 0.97 -6.75 -19.05
N GLU A 163 1.64 -5.77 -18.43
CA GLU A 163 2.95 -5.28 -18.85
C GLU A 163 3.86 -4.88 -17.68
N LEU A 164 5.16 -5.15 -17.85
CA LEU A 164 6.26 -4.52 -17.12
C LEU A 164 7.08 -3.69 -18.12
N ASN A 165 7.09 -2.37 -17.94
CA ASN A 165 7.90 -1.42 -18.72
C ASN A 165 8.97 -0.79 -17.82
N LEU A 166 10.21 -0.73 -18.31
CA LEU A 166 11.38 -0.17 -17.60
C LEU A 166 12.07 0.87 -18.47
N GLY A 167 12.60 1.93 -17.83
CA GLY A 167 13.36 2.99 -18.49
C GLY A 167 12.45 4.07 -19.08
N HIS A 168 12.61 4.34 -20.37
CA HIS A 168 11.86 5.38 -21.09
C HIS A 168 10.47 4.87 -21.52
N LEU A 169 9.42 5.27 -20.82
CA LEU A 169 8.06 4.78 -21.05
C LEU A 169 7.43 5.58 -22.21
N LEU A 170 6.98 4.86 -23.24
CA LEU A 170 6.40 5.44 -24.45
C LEU A 170 5.07 4.77 -24.78
N HIS A 171 4.17 5.51 -25.43
CA HIS A 171 3.12 4.88 -26.23
C HIS A 171 3.76 4.01 -27.32
N THR A 172 3.19 2.82 -27.54
CA THR A 172 3.73 1.86 -28.51
C THR A 172 2.59 1.16 -29.20
N ALA A 173 2.59 1.25 -30.53
CA ALA A 173 1.64 0.56 -31.39
C ALA A 173 2.44 -0.24 -32.43
N ASP A 174 2.69 -1.51 -32.12
CA ASP A 174 3.63 -2.36 -32.84
C ASP A 174 5.03 -1.75 -32.99
N ASN A 175 5.39 -1.36 -34.22
CA ASN A 175 6.69 -0.79 -34.57
C ASN A 175 6.75 0.73 -34.33
N TYR A 176 5.59 1.36 -34.07
CA TYR A 176 5.49 2.79 -33.83
C TYR A 176 6.02 3.14 -32.44
N ARG A 177 7.00 4.04 -32.43
CA ARG A 177 7.61 4.60 -31.23
C ARG A 177 6.97 5.96 -30.93
N GLY A 178 5.90 5.91 -30.14
CA GLY A 178 5.01 7.04 -29.90
C GLY A 178 5.47 8.01 -28.82
N SER A 179 4.51 8.80 -28.34
CA SER A 179 4.73 9.88 -27.39
C SER A 179 5.23 9.39 -26.04
N PHE A 180 5.99 10.26 -25.38
CA PHE A 180 6.48 10.06 -24.03
C PHE A 180 5.33 9.91 -23.01
N ARG A 181 5.35 8.83 -22.24
CA ARG A 181 4.39 8.53 -21.15
C ARG A 181 5.00 8.72 -19.76
N GLY A 182 6.31 8.59 -19.62
CA GLY A 182 6.97 8.68 -18.31
C GLY A 182 8.37 8.06 -18.31
N ASN A 183 9.05 8.10 -17.17
CA ASN A 183 10.34 7.45 -16.96
C ASN A 183 10.29 6.62 -15.68
N GLY A 184 10.99 5.50 -15.67
CA GLY A 184 11.13 4.64 -14.48
C GLY A 184 10.57 3.25 -14.71
N ILE A 185 9.62 2.84 -13.87
CA ILE A 185 8.99 1.51 -13.91
C ILE A 185 7.47 1.67 -13.98
N GLU A 186 6.85 0.87 -14.85
CA GLU A 186 5.40 0.71 -14.90
C GLU A 186 5.09 -0.78 -14.88
N LEU A 187 4.35 -1.22 -13.86
CA LEU A 187 3.72 -2.54 -13.80
C LEU A 187 2.22 -2.32 -13.88
N ARG A 188 1.57 -2.83 -14.94
CA ARG A 188 0.13 -2.69 -15.16
C ARG A 188 -0.55 -3.97 -15.58
N THR A 189 -1.85 -4.07 -15.29
CA THR A 189 -2.78 -5.07 -15.80
C THR A 189 -4.21 -4.55 -15.62
N ASP A 190 -5.12 -4.94 -16.52
CA ASP A 190 -6.56 -4.70 -16.36
C ASP A 190 -7.23 -5.81 -15.53
N ALA A 191 -6.48 -6.84 -15.14
CA ALA A 191 -6.92 -7.91 -14.25
C ALA A 191 -6.38 -7.69 -12.81
N TRP A 192 -6.32 -8.76 -12.02
CA TRP A 192 -5.76 -8.72 -10.67
C TRP A 192 -4.22 -8.73 -10.68
N GLY A 193 -3.62 -7.98 -9.76
CA GLY A 193 -2.18 -8.00 -9.48
C GLY A 193 -1.89 -8.50 -8.07
N ALA A 194 -0.75 -9.16 -7.88
CA ALA A 194 -0.26 -9.57 -6.57
C ALA A 194 1.26 -9.35 -6.47
N LEU A 195 1.70 -8.65 -5.42
CA LEU A 195 3.09 -8.51 -5.03
C LEU A 195 3.28 -9.21 -3.67
N ARG A 196 4.18 -10.19 -3.60
CA ARG A 196 4.43 -10.98 -2.39
C ARG A 196 5.92 -11.19 -2.19
N ALA A 197 6.41 -10.83 -1.01
CA ALA A 197 7.77 -11.11 -0.56
C ALA A 197 7.69 -11.73 0.84
N GLY A 198 8.05 -13.01 0.95
CA GLY A 198 7.95 -13.77 2.21
C GLY A 198 8.84 -13.24 3.33
N SER A 199 9.87 -12.47 2.97
CA SER A 199 10.82 -11.82 3.89
C SER A 199 10.55 -10.32 4.08
N GLY A 200 9.42 -9.81 3.61
CA GLY A 200 9.03 -8.40 3.74
C GLY A 200 9.28 -7.54 2.49
N TRP A 201 8.80 -6.31 2.54
CA TRP A 201 8.95 -5.31 1.47
C TRP A 201 9.50 -4.00 2.02
N LEU A 202 10.36 -3.35 1.23
CA LEU A 202 10.70 -1.96 1.41
C LEU A 202 10.19 -1.17 0.21
N VAL A 203 9.32 -0.19 0.47
CA VAL A 203 8.80 0.74 -0.53
C VAL A 203 9.25 2.15 -0.12
N SER A 204 10.15 2.75 -0.88
CA SER A 204 10.79 4.00 -0.50
C SER A 204 10.90 4.99 -1.66
N SER A 205 10.75 6.28 -1.36
CA SER A 205 11.11 7.39 -2.28
C SER A 205 12.44 8.05 -1.91
N TYR A 206 13.17 7.51 -0.93
CA TYR A 206 14.56 7.87 -0.72
C TYR A 206 15.41 7.19 -1.79
N GLY A 207 16.01 8.01 -2.66
CA GLY A 207 16.93 7.51 -3.68
C GLY A 207 18.17 6.92 -3.03
N VAL A 208 18.62 5.79 -3.56
CA VAL A 208 19.93 5.21 -3.28
C VAL A 208 20.89 5.56 -4.40
N SER A 209 22.16 5.81 -4.07
CA SER A 209 23.22 5.93 -5.06
C SER A 209 23.42 4.58 -5.74
N HIS A 210 22.91 4.48 -6.96
CA HIS A 210 23.01 3.28 -7.79
C HIS A 210 23.55 3.66 -9.17
N SER A 211 24.84 3.37 -9.39
CA SER A 211 25.55 3.56 -10.64
C SER A 211 26.48 2.37 -10.89
N ALA A 212 27.15 2.36 -12.04
CA ALA A 212 28.16 1.34 -12.33
C ALA A 212 29.30 1.31 -11.28
N SER A 213 29.60 2.43 -10.62
CA SER A 213 30.70 2.58 -9.65
C SER A 213 30.26 2.70 -8.19
N GLN A 214 28.96 2.84 -7.92
CA GLN A 214 28.40 2.95 -6.56
C GLN A 214 27.14 2.11 -6.44
N ARG A 215 27.11 1.17 -5.49
CA ARG A 215 25.92 0.36 -5.20
C ARG A 215 25.65 0.41 -3.70
N GLN A 216 24.75 1.29 -3.30
CA GLN A 216 24.14 1.21 -1.97
C GLN A 216 23.26 -0.04 -1.88
N THR A 217 23.09 -0.54 -0.66
CA THR A 217 22.40 -1.81 -0.42
C THR A 217 20.90 -1.63 -0.55
N ALA A 218 20.20 -2.69 -0.97
CA ALA A 218 18.75 -2.64 -1.15
C ALA A 218 17.98 -2.42 0.15
N GLY A 219 18.57 -2.77 1.30
CA GLY A 219 17.98 -2.58 2.63
C GLY A 219 18.40 -1.28 3.34
N ASP A 220 19.16 -0.40 2.69
CA ASP A 220 19.64 0.84 3.31
C ASP A 220 18.54 1.90 3.41
N VAL A 221 18.08 2.21 4.63
CA VAL A 221 17.01 3.20 4.87
C VAL A 221 17.25 4.10 6.09
N PRO A 222 18.39 4.80 6.16
CA PRO A 222 18.80 5.54 7.36
C PRO A 222 17.80 6.64 7.73
N ALA A 223 17.16 7.26 6.73
CA ALA A 223 16.16 8.29 6.95
C ALA A 223 14.85 7.75 7.58
N GLY A 224 14.41 6.56 7.15
CA GLY A 224 13.23 5.91 7.74
C GLY A 224 13.46 5.55 9.20
N TYR A 225 14.63 4.98 9.50
CA TYR A 225 15.04 4.71 10.87
C TYR A 225 15.15 5.99 11.73
N GLY A 226 15.74 7.06 11.18
CA GLY A 226 15.83 8.35 11.87
C GLY A 226 14.45 8.94 12.23
N LEU A 227 13.46 8.77 11.35
CA LEU A 227 12.09 9.22 11.59
C LEU A 227 11.42 8.40 12.69
N LEU A 228 11.59 7.07 12.67
CA LEU A 228 11.09 6.17 13.71
C LEU A 228 11.71 6.50 15.08
N ASN A 229 13.02 6.80 15.14
CA ASN A 229 13.68 7.21 16.38
C ASN A 229 13.15 8.52 16.94
N THR A 230 12.88 9.49 16.06
CA THR A 230 12.28 10.77 16.45
C THR A 230 10.87 10.53 17.00
N ALA A 231 10.07 9.70 16.33
CA ALA A 231 8.73 9.32 16.78
C ALA A 231 8.77 8.58 18.13
N ASN A 232 9.73 7.67 18.33
CA ASN A 232 9.92 6.94 19.58
C ASN A 232 10.23 7.88 20.76
N ARG A 233 11.16 8.82 20.58
CA ARG A 233 11.49 9.83 21.62
C ARG A 233 10.31 10.73 21.97
N LEU A 234 9.58 11.20 20.96
CA LEU A 234 8.40 12.02 21.14
C LEU A 234 7.32 11.24 21.89
N GLY A 235 7.02 10.02 21.42
CA GLY A 235 6.08 9.12 22.06
C GLY A 235 6.45 8.83 23.51
N ALA A 236 7.72 8.59 23.83
CA ALA A 236 8.18 8.35 25.21
C ALA A 236 7.90 9.56 26.11
N SER A 237 8.16 10.77 25.61
CA SER A 237 7.87 12.02 26.34
C SER A 237 6.37 12.21 26.57
N LEU A 238 5.54 11.92 25.56
CA LEU A 238 4.07 12.00 25.67
C LEU A 238 3.49 10.89 26.58
N SER A 239 4.06 9.69 26.56
CA SER A 239 3.67 8.61 27.47
C SER A 239 4.01 8.97 28.92
N GLN A 240 5.18 9.55 29.16
CA GLN A 240 5.56 10.03 30.49
C GLN A 240 4.66 11.19 30.96
N LEU A 241 4.27 12.08 30.04
CA LEU A 241 3.30 13.14 30.34
C LEU A 241 1.95 12.54 30.75
N ALA A 242 1.44 11.56 29.99
CA ALA A 242 0.19 10.86 30.32
C ALA A 242 0.27 10.23 31.72
N GLU A 243 1.36 9.52 32.04
CA GLU A 243 1.59 8.92 33.36
C GLU A 243 1.63 9.97 34.48
N SER A 244 2.35 11.08 34.27
CA SER A 244 2.49 12.16 35.25
C SER A 244 1.15 12.85 35.56
N HIS A 245 0.22 12.81 34.60
CA HIS A 245 -1.13 13.36 34.74
C HIS A 245 -2.20 12.29 34.97
N LEU A 246 -1.79 11.08 35.37
CA LEU A 246 -2.69 9.96 35.73
C LEU A 246 -3.65 9.55 34.60
N SER A 247 -3.22 9.70 33.35
CA SER A 247 -3.89 9.18 32.16
C SER A 247 -3.33 7.82 31.76
N VAL A 248 -3.93 7.17 30.77
CA VAL A 248 -3.42 5.89 30.25
C VAL A 248 -2.17 6.12 29.39
N SER A 249 -1.17 5.27 29.58
CA SER A 249 0.12 5.33 28.87
C SER A 249 0.03 4.78 27.44
N ILE A 250 1.05 5.06 26.63
CA ILE A 250 1.08 4.60 25.23
C ILE A 250 1.53 3.14 25.16
N ALA A 251 0.58 2.24 24.87
CA ALA A 251 0.82 0.80 24.83
C ALA A 251 1.96 0.36 23.89
N ALA A 252 2.15 1.02 22.75
CA ALA A 252 3.21 0.65 21.81
C ALA A 252 4.65 0.92 22.29
N LEU A 253 4.80 1.68 23.38
CA LEU A 253 6.09 1.98 24.01
C LEU A 253 6.33 1.18 25.29
N LYS A 254 5.26 0.67 25.90
CA LYS A 254 5.31 -0.11 27.14
C LYS A 254 5.10 -1.60 26.93
N GLY A 255 4.44 -1.98 25.84
CA GLY A 255 3.90 -3.31 25.60
C GLY A 255 2.37 -3.34 25.78
N SER A 256 1.68 -3.98 24.85
CA SER A 256 0.21 -3.95 24.76
C SER A 256 -0.49 -4.97 25.67
N TYR A 257 0.17 -6.10 25.96
CA TYR A 257 -0.34 -7.18 26.81
C TYR A 257 0.60 -7.52 27.97
N LYS A 258 1.91 -7.34 27.79
CA LYS A 258 2.96 -7.54 28.80
C LYS A 258 3.99 -6.43 28.64
N ALA A 259 4.49 -5.95 29.77
CA ALA A 259 5.56 -4.96 29.78
C ALA A 259 6.76 -5.44 28.95
N ASP A 260 7.31 -4.55 28.13
CA ASP A 260 8.46 -4.77 27.26
C ASP A 260 8.31 -6.00 26.35
N ALA A 261 7.11 -6.21 25.81
CA ALA A 261 6.83 -7.29 24.86
C ALA A 261 5.90 -6.83 23.74
N SER A 262 6.03 -7.49 22.59
CA SER A 262 5.19 -7.32 21.41
C SER A 262 5.05 -8.64 20.65
N ALA A 263 4.10 -8.71 19.73
CA ALA A 263 3.98 -9.86 18.83
C ALA A 263 5.21 -10.05 17.93
N LEU A 264 5.95 -8.98 17.66
CA LEU A 264 7.17 -8.98 16.86
C LEU A 264 8.41 -9.42 17.67
N ASN A 265 8.43 -9.10 18.97
CA ASN A 265 9.54 -9.45 19.86
C ASN A 265 9.06 -9.54 21.31
N GLU A 266 9.22 -10.72 21.94
CA GLU A 266 8.76 -10.98 23.32
C GLU A 266 9.52 -10.21 24.42
N SER A 267 10.60 -9.52 24.06
CA SER A 267 11.49 -8.75 24.95
C SER A 267 11.59 -7.27 24.56
N ALA A 268 10.76 -6.80 23.63
CA ALA A 268 10.65 -5.38 23.31
C ALA A 268 9.21 -4.98 23.00
N ALA A 269 8.81 -3.79 23.48
CA ALA A 269 7.54 -3.18 23.11
C ALA A 269 7.45 -2.91 21.59
N PRO A 270 6.24 -2.72 21.01
CA PRO A 270 6.05 -2.68 19.56
C PRO A 270 6.94 -1.70 18.79
N ILE A 271 7.08 -0.44 19.22
CA ILE A 271 7.90 0.56 18.53
C ILE A 271 9.40 0.23 18.63
N PRO A 272 9.96 -0.05 19.83
CA PRO A 272 11.34 -0.52 19.95
C PRO A 272 11.64 -1.80 19.15
N ALA A 273 10.72 -2.76 19.12
CA ALA A 273 10.85 -3.99 18.33
C ALA A 273 10.97 -3.68 16.84
N LEU A 274 10.09 -2.83 16.29
CA LEU A 274 10.18 -2.38 14.91
C LEU A 274 11.49 -1.63 14.63
N GLY A 275 11.96 -0.82 15.58
CA GLY A 275 13.24 -0.15 15.50
C GLY A 275 14.41 -1.12 15.35
N LYS A 276 14.37 -2.27 16.04
CA LYS A 276 15.38 -3.33 15.89
C LYS A 276 15.35 -3.94 14.49
N VAL A 277 14.15 -4.20 13.95
CA VAL A 277 13.99 -4.73 12.58
C VAL A 277 14.59 -3.80 11.53
N MET A 278 14.34 -2.50 11.65
CA MET A 278 14.87 -1.50 10.71
C MET A 278 16.38 -1.27 10.85
N GLN A 279 17.00 -1.69 11.95
CA GLN A 279 18.44 -1.63 12.20
C GLN A 279 19.16 -2.95 11.87
N GLY A 280 18.45 -3.88 11.25
CA GLY A 280 19.01 -5.19 10.95
C GLY A 280 20.26 -5.08 10.07
N MET A 281 21.22 -5.95 10.37
CA MET A 281 22.50 -6.05 9.69
C MET A 281 22.73 -7.52 9.35
N VAL A 282 23.06 -7.82 8.09
CA VAL A 282 23.28 -9.19 7.60
C VAL A 282 24.62 -9.31 6.89
N ASP A 283 25.23 -10.50 6.93
CA ASP A 283 26.49 -10.77 6.24
C ASP A 283 26.47 -10.31 4.76
N SER A 284 27.56 -9.68 4.36
CA SER A 284 27.74 -9.05 3.04
C SER A 284 28.18 -10.02 1.94
N SER A 285 28.58 -11.24 2.30
CA SER A 285 29.33 -12.15 1.43
C SER A 285 28.69 -13.53 1.29
N GLU A 286 28.18 -14.10 2.37
CA GLU A 286 27.67 -15.47 2.44
C GLU A 286 26.16 -15.47 2.70
N MET A 287 25.41 -16.04 1.76
CA MET A 287 23.95 -16.03 1.79
C MET A 287 23.38 -16.75 3.03
N ASP A 288 23.92 -17.91 3.39
CA ASP A 288 23.46 -18.67 4.56
C ASP A 288 23.73 -17.93 5.87
N ALA A 289 24.88 -17.24 5.97
CA ALA A 289 25.21 -16.39 7.11
C ALA A 289 24.25 -15.19 7.20
N ALA A 290 23.95 -14.54 6.08
CA ALA A 290 23.00 -13.43 6.01
C ALA A 290 21.59 -13.84 6.49
N TYR A 291 21.11 -15.03 6.11
CA TYR A 291 19.87 -15.57 6.65
C TYR A 291 19.94 -15.87 8.15
N GLY A 292 21.09 -16.37 8.63
CA GLY A 292 21.35 -16.59 10.05
C GLY A 292 21.30 -15.29 10.87
N ASP A 293 21.92 -14.23 10.37
CA ASP A 293 21.92 -12.89 10.98
C ASP A 293 20.51 -12.31 11.06
N ALA A 294 19.73 -12.41 9.98
CA ALA A 294 18.34 -11.95 9.97
C ALA A 294 17.51 -12.70 11.03
N ALA A 295 17.63 -14.03 11.09
CA ALA A 295 16.93 -14.85 12.08
C ALA A 295 17.36 -14.55 13.53
N ALA A 296 18.62 -14.17 13.74
CA ALA A 296 19.15 -13.74 15.03
C ALA A 296 18.79 -12.28 15.39
N GLN A 297 18.14 -11.56 14.48
CA GLN A 297 17.89 -10.12 14.58
C GLN A 297 19.18 -9.33 14.86
N ASN A 298 20.26 -9.65 14.15
CA ASN A 298 21.55 -8.99 14.28
C ASN A 298 21.42 -7.51 13.88
N THR A 299 22.00 -6.62 14.69
CA THR A 299 22.03 -5.16 14.43
C THR A 299 23.44 -4.59 14.52
N GLN A 300 24.48 -5.44 14.54
CA GLN A 300 25.86 -5.00 14.71
C GLN A 300 26.42 -4.44 13.39
N PRO A 301 26.81 -3.16 13.35
CA PRO A 301 27.38 -2.57 12.15
C PRO A 301 28.88 -2.88 12.10
N THR A 302 29.27 -3.96 11.44
CA THR A 302 30.67 -4.25 11.11
C THR A 302 30.92 -4.07 9.63
N ASP A 303 32.18 -3.99 9.22
CA ASP A 303 32.57 -3.88 7.80
C ASP A 303 32.11 -5.09 6.95
N GLN A 304 31.71 -6.18 7.60
CA GLN A 304 31.22 -7.41 6.95
C GLN A 304 29.70 -7.49 6.87
N HIS A 305 28.95 -6.52 7.41
CA HIS A 305 27.49 -6.55 7.40
C HIS A 305 26.89 -5.36 6.66
N LEU A 306 25.71 -5.59 6.07
CA LEU A 306 24.96 -4.62 5.30
C LEU A 306 23.56 -4.40 5.91
N PRO A 307 23.01 -3.18 5.81
CA PRO A 307 21.64 -2.91 6.25
C PRO A 307 20.61 -3.79 5.56
N HIS A 308 19.72 -4.40 6.35
CA HIS A 308 18.66 -5.30 5.89
C HIS A 308 17.57 -5.46 6.97
N HIS A 309 16.30 -5.61 6.61
CA HIS A 309 15.26 -5.93 7.61
C HIS A 309 15.40 -7.37 8.13
N THR A 310 15.29 -7.58 9.44
CA THR A 310 15.44 -8.94 10.04
C THR A 310 14.18 -9.78 9.96
N ASP A 311 13.03 -9.13 9.86
CA ASP A 311 11.70 -9.74 10.00
C ASP A 311 10.82 -9.39 8.79
N PRO A 312 9.76 -10.18 8.50
CA PRO A 312 8.90 -10.00 7.33
C PRO A 312 7.95 -8.79 7.48
N VAL A 313 8.51 -7.58 7.45
CA VAL A 313 7.79 -6.31 7.56
C VAL A 313 7.61 -5.65 6.20
N ILE A 314 6.51 -4.93 6.03
CA ILE A 314 6.33 -3.99 4.91
C ILE A 314 6.59 -2.58 5.44
N SER A 315 7.70 -1.97 5.00
CA SER A 315 8.02 -0.59 5.34
C SER A 315 7.74 0.33 4.16
N VAL A 316 6.90 1.34 4.37
CA VAL A 316 6.59 2.38 3.39
C VAL A 316 7.16 3.70 3.89
N ILE A 317 8.16 4.24 3.20
CA ILE A 317 8.96 5.37 3.67
C ILE A 317 9.01 6.45 2.60
N ALA A 318 8.36 7.58 2.87
CA ALA A 318 8.29 8.70 1.94
C ALA A 318 9.27 9.82 2.34
N LYS A 319 10.04 10.34 1.36
CA LYS A 319 10.97 11.47 1.59
C LYS A 319 10.24 12.79 1.82
N ASN A 320 9.10 12.96 1.15
CA ASN A 320 8.24 14.14 1.27
C ASN A 320 6.90 13.72 1.89
N ASP A 321 5.90 13.42 1.07
CA ASP A 321 4.54 13.09 1.51
C ASP A 321 4.14 11.65 1.18
N LEU A 322 3.24 11.08 1.99
CA LEU A 322 2.55 9.81 1.76
C LEU A 322 1.04 10.06 1.83
N SER A 323 0.29 9.70 0.79
CA SER A 323 -1.17 9.84 0.72
C SER A 323 -1.86 8.51 0.48
N MET A 324 -2.97 8.29 1.18
CA MET A 324 -3.86 7.14 1.00
C MET A 324 -5.27 7.68 0.81
N THR A 325 -5.87 7.44 -0.36
CA THR A 325 -7.20 7.95 -0.72
C THR A 325 -8.04 6.82 -1.31
N ALA A 326 -9.31 6.74 -0.93
CA ALA A 326 -10.28 5.83 -1.50
C ALA A 326 -11.61 6.55 -1.74
N ARG A 327 -12.35 6.15 -2.77
CA ARG A 327 -13.69 6.69 -3.05
C ARG A 327 -14.73 6.19 -2.04
N GLN A 328 -14.62 4.93 -1.62
CA GLN A 328 -15.52 4.34 -0.63
C GLN A 328 -14.90 4.42 0.78
N ASP A 329 -14.07 3.44 1.15
CA ASP A 329 -13.60 3.27 2.52
C ASP A 329 -12.08 3.07 2.58
N VAL A 330 -11.46 3.59 3.64
CA VAL A 330 -10.10 3.21 4.06
C VAL A 330 -10.23 2.49 5.40
N GLN A 331 -9.71 1.28 5.50
CA GLN A 331 -9.78 0.46 6.71
C GLN A 331 -8.38 0.08 7.19
N LEU A 332 -8.14 0.25 8.49
CA LEU A 332 -6.90 -0.14 9.16
C LEU A 332 -7.24 -1.15 10.26
N ASN A 333 -6.97 -2.42 10.00
CA ASN A 333 -7.19 -3.50 10.95
C ASN A 333 -5.83 -3.98 11.48
N VAL A 334 -5.59 -3.84 12.78
CA VAL A 334 -4.29 -4.12 13.40
C VAL A 334 -4.50 -5.06 14.58
N GLY A 335 -3.70 -6.13 14.66
CA GLY A 335 -3.83 -7.15 15.71
C GLY A 335 -3.26 -6.73 17.07
N GLU A 336 -2.35 -5.75 17.11
CA GLU A 336 -1.68 -5.33 18.34
C GLU A 336 -1.84 -3.83 18.63
N THR A 337 -1.13 -2.94 17.92
CA THR A 337 -1.23 -1.48 18.13
C THR A 337 -1.23 -0.70 16.82
N LEU A 338 -2.20 0.22 16.66
CA LEU A 338 -2.17 1.26 15.63
C LEU A 338 -1.59 2.55 16.25
N ASN A 339 -0.50 3.06 15.69
CA ASN A 339 0.18 4.25 16.19
C ASN A 339 0.14 5.37 15.15
N VAL A 340 -0.36 6.53 15.55
CA VAL A 340 -0.34 7.76 14.74
C VAL A 340 0.48 8.79 15.54
N LEU A 341 1.73 8.97 15.13
CA LEU A 341 2.71 9.82 15.82
C LEU A 341 3.10 10.98 14.91
N ASN A 342 2.89 12.20 15.40
CA ASN A 342 3.10 13.43 14.65
C ASN A 342 4.03 14.34 15.44
N ALA A 343 5.07 14.88 14.80
CA ALA A 343 5.94 15.89 15.45
C ALA A 343 5.24 17.24 15.61
N ALA A 344 4.26 17.53 14.76
CA ALA A 344 3.40 18.71 14.81
C ALA A 344 1.96 18.28 15.11
N ASP A 345 1.02 18.58 14.21
CA ASP A 345 -0.41 18.36 14.45
C ASP A 345 -0.92 17.02 13.90
N SER A 346 -2.00 16.51 14.51
CA SER A 346 -2.88 15.47 13.97
C SER A 346 -4.27 16.05 13.78
N GLN A 347 -4.88 15.82 12.62
CA GLN A 347 -6.20 16.37 12.28
C GLN A 347 -7.16 15.24 11.88
N PHE A 348 -8.35 15.23 12.49
CA PHE A 348 -9.42 14.29 12.16
C PHE A 348 -10.65 15.09 11.74
N THR A 349 -10.95 15.10 10.43
CA THR A 349 -12.09 15.83 9.87
C THR A 349 -13.10 14.84 9.33
N THR A 350 -14.35 14.92 9.79
CA THR A 350 -15.45 14.07 9.33
C THR A 350 -16.63 14.94 8.90
N GLY A 351 -17.24 14.60 7.77
CA GLY A 351 -18.53 15.19 7.37
C GLY A 351 -19.73 14.53 8.06
N GLY A 352 -19.52 13.37 8.69
CA GLY A 352 -20.53 12.60 9.40
C GLY A 352 -20.24 12.53 10.90
N VAL A 353 -20.34 11.34 11.47
CA VAL A 353 -20.14 11.12 12.91
C VAL A 353 -18.70 10.64 13.18
N PHE A 354 -18.03 11.26 14.15
CA PHE A 354 -16.78 10.75 14.71
C PHE A 354 -17.09 9.83 15.90
N ARG A 355 -16.64 8.58 15.86
CA ARG A 355 -16.88 7.59 16.92
C ARG A 355 -15.57 7.02 17.44
N VAL A 356 -15.46 6.91 18.76
CA VAL A 356 -14.34 6.26 19.44
C VAL A 356 -14.93 5.25 20.42
N HIS A 357 -14.55 4.00 20.26
CA HIS A 357 -14.94 2.90 21.15
C HIS A 357 -13.66 2.19 21.63
N SER A 358 -13.58 1.92 22.93
CA SER A 358 -12.46 1.20 23.56
C SER A 358 -13.01 0.17 24.54
N GLY A 359 -12.41 -1.01 24.57
CA GLY A 359 -12.79 -2.09 25.50
C GLY A 359 -12.26 -1.89 26.92
N GLN A 360 -11.34 -0.95 27.13
CA GLN A 360 -10.73 -0.70 28.44
C GLN A 360 -10.84 0.78 28.84
N ALA A 361 -10.10 1.65 28.16
CA ALA A 361 -10.03 3.06 28.51
C ALA A 361 -9.85 3.96 27.28
N ILE A 362 -10.30 5.21 27.41
CA ILE A 362 -10.01 6.31 26.49
C ILE A 362 -9.26 7.37 27.30
N GLY A 363 -8.01 7.68 26.92
CA GLY A 363 -7.20 8.73 27.52
C GLY A 363 -7.02 9.91 26.58
N LEU A 364 -7.23 11.13 27.10
CA LEU A 364 -6.98 12.38 26.39
C LEU A 364 -6.14 13.28 27.28
N THR A 365 -4.89 13.55 26.89
CA THR A 365 -3.97 14.41 27.63
C THR A 365 -3.48 15.52 26.70
N ALA A 366 -3.52 16.78 27.15
CA ALA A 366 -3.13 17.94 26.35
C ALA A 366 -2.36 18.97 27.20
N GLY A 367 -1.57 19.83 26.54
CA GLY A 367 -0.98 21.02 27.17
C GLY A 367 0.25 20.79 28.06
N GLY A 368 0.97 19.67 27.91
CA GLY A 368 2.12 19.34 28.75
C GLY A 368 3.51 19.65 28.17
N LEU A 369 3.61 19.92 26.86
CA LEU A 369 4.87 20.28 26.21
C LEU A 369 4.97 21.81 26.07
N LYS A 370 6.07 22.40 26.54
CA LYS A 370 6.34 23.84 26.44
C LYS A 370 6.82 24.20 25.02
N GLN A 371 5.92 24.22 24.05
CA GLN A 371 6.16 24.73 22.69
C GLN A 371 5.00 25.69 22.33
N ASN A 372 5.34 26.85 21.77
CA ASN A 372 4.46 28.01 21.56
C ASN A 372 3.22 27.75 20.67
N THR A 373 2.09 27.28 21.22
CA THR A 373 0.71 27.66 20.84
C THR A 373 -0.35 26.83 21.59
N ILE A 374 -1.49 27.46 21.92
CA ILE A 374 -2.76 26.89 22.46
C ILE A 374 -2.60 25.65 23.35
N ALA A 375 -2.33 25.86 24.65
CA ALA A 375 -2.35 24.79 25.65
C ALA A 375 -3.75 24.64 26.25
N GLY A 376 -4.30 23.42 26.25
CA GLY A 376 -5.56 23.09 26.91
C GLY A 376 -6.36 22.02 26.19
N MET A 377 -7.58 21.78 26.67
CA MET A 377 -8.57 20.89 26.04
C MET A 377 -9.86 21.68 25.84
N GLN A 378 -10.46 21.55 24.66
CA GLN A 378 -11.75 22.13 24.32
C GLN A 378 -12.69 21.02 23.85
N LEU A 379 -13.86 20.93 24.48
CA LEU A 379 -14.96 20.05 24.09
C LEU A 379 -16.17 20.95 23.88
N ILE A 380 -16.63 21.07 22.64
CA ILE A 380 -17.66 22.04 22.25
C ILE A 380 -18.68 21.35 21.37
N ALA A 381 -19.95 21.39 21.77
CA ALA A 381 -21.09 21.11 20.89
C ALA A 381 -21.66 22.44 20.42
N ALA A 382 -21.54 22.75 19.12
CA ALA A 382 -22.07 24.00 18.56
C ALA A 382 -23.60 24.05 18.58
N GLN A 383 -24.24 22.88 18.44
CA GLN A 383 -25.67 22.65 18.55
C GLN A 383 -25.89 21.26 19.16
N GLY A 384 -27.06 21.07 19.76
CA GLY A 384 -27.41 19.81 20.44
C GLY A 384 -26.77 19.67 21.82
N ASP A 385 -27.11 18.56 22.47
CA ASP A 385 -26.76 18.32 23.87
C ASP A 385 -25.35 17.75 24.03
N MET A 386 -24.67 18.15 25.11
CA MET A 386 -23.45 17.48 25.58
C MET A 386 -23.81 16.59 26.77
N THR A 387 -23.58 15.28 26.63
CA THR A 387 -23.84 14.29 27.68
C THR A 387 -22.54 13.66 28.16
N ILE A 388 -22.30 13.67 29.46
CA ILE A 388 -21.17 13.00 30.13
C ILE A 388 -21.74 12.13 31.25
N GLN A 389 -21.48 10.82 31.20
CA GLN A 389 -22.05 9.86 32.14
C GLN A 389 -21.01 8.79 32.53
N ALA A 390 -21.05 8.38 33.80
CA ALA A 390 -20.39 7.17 34.28
C ALA A 390 -21.48 6.26 34.85
N HIS A 391 -21.75 5.11 34.20
CA HIS A 391 -22.91 4.27 34.53
C HIS A 391 -22.72 3.45 35.80
N ASN A 392 -21.47 3.14 36.15
CA ASN A 392 -21.13 2.27 37.28
C ASN A 392 -20.12 2.89 38.26
N ASP A 393 -19.62 4.09 37.98
CA ASP A 393 -18.55 4.71 38.76
C ASP A 393 -18.69 6.24 38.79
N ILE A 394 -17.70 6.93 39.35
CA ILE A 394 -17.74 8.37 39.61
C ILE A 394 -17.41 9.21 38.37
N ILE A 395 -17.98 10.42 38.34
CA ILE A 395 -17.45 11.53 37.53
C ILE A 395 -16.64 12.43 38.47
N SER A 396 -15.35 12.66 38.15
CA SER A 396 -14.46 13.53 38.92
C SER A 396 -14.06 14.76 38.10
N LEU A 397 -14.59 15.93 38.46
CA LEU A 397 -14.22 17.23 37.86
C LEU A 397 -13.36 18.03 38.84
N LYS A 398 -12.11 18.31 38.48
CA LYS A 398 -11.13 18.99 39.35
C LYS A 398 -10.41 20.10 38.59
N ALA A 399 -10.27 21.26 39.22
CA ALA A 399 -9.49 22.39 38.71
C ALA A 399 -8.58 22.92 39.83
N LYS A 400 -7.33 23.28 39.49
CA LYS A 400 -6.41 23.93 40.43
C LYS A 400 -6.83 25.38 40.72
N ASN A 401 -7.34 26.04 39.69
CA ASN A 401 -7.89 27.39 39.77
C ASN A 401 -9.43 27.28 39.85
N ASN A 402 -10.15 28.20 39.21
CA ASN A 402 -11.60 28.22 39.26
C ASN A 402 -12.22 27.03 38.51
N LEU A 403 -13.25 26.43 39.10
CA LEU A 403 -14.21 25.57 38.43
C LEU A 403 -15.50 26.35 38.25
N GLU A 404 -15.92 26.58 37.01
CA GLU A 404 -17.13 27.35 36.70
C GLU A 404 -18.21 26.44 36.08
N LEU A 405 -19.41 26.49 36.65
CA LEU A 405 -20.62 25.87 36.10
C LEU A 405 -21.64 26.99 35.90
N LYS A 406 -22.06 27.21 34.64
CA LYS A 406 -22.89 28.35 34.26
C LYS A 406 -23.96 27.91 33.27
N SER A 407 -25.21 28.32 33.52
CA SER A 407 -26.29 28.30 32.54
C SER A 407 -26.63 29.75 32.19
N ALA A 408 -26.52 30.11 30.92
CA ALA A 408 -26.68 31.50 30.49
C ALA A 408 -28.15 31.95 30.43
N GLN A 409 -29.07 31.03 30.20
CA GLN A 409 -30.49 31.33 29.95
C GLN A 409 -31.46 30.55 30.85
N ALA A 410 -30.99 29.48 31.50
CA ALA A 410 -31.86 28.56 32.24
C ALA A 410 -31.25 28.24 33.62
N SER A 411 -31.57 27.07 34.17
CA SER A 411 -31.12 26.63 35.49
C SER A 411 -29.83 25.82 35.44
N ILE A 412 -29.19 25.70 36.59
CA ILE A 412 -28.28 24.61 36.92
C ILE A 412 -29.02 23.75 37.94
N ASP A 413 -29.13 22.46 37.66
CA ASP A 413 -29.85 21.50 38.50
C ASP A 413 -28.87 20.50 39.12
N PHE A 414 -28.89 20.38 40.44
CA PHE A 414 -28.11 19.40 41.20
C PHE A 414 -29.08 18.47 41.93
N ALA A 415 -29.07 17.20 41.55
CA ALA A 415 -29.90 16.17 42.15
C ALA A 415 -29.05 14.93 42.48
N ALA A 416 -29.32 14.32 43.64
CA ALA A 416 -28.64 13.10 44.08
C ALA A 416 -29.62 12.19 44.83
N ALA A 417 -29.37 10.88 44.80
CA ALA A 417 -30.19 9.89 45.51
C ALA A 417 -29.99 9.94 47.04
N THR A 418 -28.77 10.22 47.49
CA THR A 418 -28.40 10.16 48.91
C THR A 418 -28.24 11.55 49.50
N ASP A 419 -27.31 12.33 48.96
CA ASP A 419 -26.93 13.62 49.51
C ASP A 419 -26.28 14.55 48.48
N ILE A 420 -26.39 15.85 48.73
CA ILE A 420 -25.61 16.90 48.06
C ILE A 420 -24.86 17.66 49.14
N THR A 421 -23.54 17.78 49.00
CA THR A 421 -22.71 18.54 49.96
C THR A 421 -21.87 19.61 49.26
N LEU A 422 -21.96 20.84 49.76
CA LEU A 422 -21.06 21.95 49.41
C LEU A 422 -20.17 22.24 50.61
N ARG A 423 -18.84 22.27 50.43
CA ARG A 423 -17.89 22.42 51.55
C ARG A 423 -16.67 23.24 51.17
N THR A 424 -16.08 23.91 52.16
CA THR A 424 -14.79 24.60 52.01
C THR A 424 -13.75 24.02 52.96
N ALA A 425 -12.47 24.17 52.64
CA ALA A 425 -11.37 23.76 53.52
C ALA A 425 -11.38 24.50 54.87
N GLY A 426 -12.01 25.69 54.93
CA GLY A 426 -12.22 26.45 56.16
C GLY A 426 -13.34 25.93 57.07
N GLY A 427 -13.97 24.80 56.73
CA GLY A 427 -14.94 24.10 57.59
C GLY A 427 -16.40 24.55 57.45
N ALA A 428 -16.72 25.49 56.55
CA ALA A 428 -18.11 25.82 56.23
C ALA A 428 -18.71 24.77 55.29
N ALA A 429 -19.94 24.33 55.55
CA ALA A 429 -20.65 23.34 54.76
C ALA A 429 -22.17 23.56 54.71
N ILE A 430 -22.78 23.14 53.59
CA ILE A 430 -24.22 22.97 53.42
C ILE A 430 -24.44 21.54 52.92
N THR A 431 -25.27 20.77 53.62
CA THR A 431 -25.59 19.39 53.29
C THR A 431 -27.10 19.23 53.11
N ILE A 432 -27.53 18.63 52.01
CA ILE A 432 -28.92 18.24 51.74
C ILE A 432 -28.97 16.72 51.79
N ALA A 433 -29.66 16.14 52.76
CA ALA A 433 -29.72 14.68 52.94
C ALA A 433 -30.96 14.25 53.74
N GLY A 434 -31.59 13.12 53.37
CA GLY A 434 -32.72 12.54 54.10
C GLY A 434 -33.90 13.50 54.29
N GLY A 435 -34.14 14.39 53.33
CA GLY A 435 -35.17 15.43 53.40
C GLY A 435 -34.81 16.66 54.25
N ASN A 436 -33.61 16.72 54.82
CA ASN A 436 -33.14 17.82 55.66
C ASN A 436 -32.10 18.70 54.95
N ILE A 437 -31.98 19.95 55.43
CA ILE A 437 -30.90 20.87 55.06
C ILE A 437 -30.10 21.20 56.33
N THR A 438 -28.81 20.88 56.33
CA THR A 438 -27.89 21.15 57.44
C THR A 438 -26.89 22.23 57.02
N VAL A 439 -26.86 23.35 57.75
CA VAL A 439 -25.90 24.46 57.52
C VAL A 439 -24.94 24.51 58.71
N GLN A 440 -23.65 24.36 58.44
CA GLN A 440 -22.58 24.32 59.44
C GLN A 440 -21.48 25.30 59.08
N CYS A 441 -20.99 26.09 60.05
CA CYS A 441 -19.76 26.86 59.88
C CYS A 441 -19.11 27.17 61.23
N PRO A 442 -17.76 27.20 61.32
CA PRO A 442 -17.06 27.68 62.51
C PRO A 442 -17.26 29.17 62.79
N GLY A 443 -17.56 29.93 61.74
CA GLY A 443 -17.80 31.37 61.80
C GLY A 443 -19.28 31.72 61.94
N LYS A 444 -19.65 32.87 61.39
CA LYS A 444 -21.01 33.42 61.43
C LYS A 444 -21.84 32.96 60.23
N ILE A 445 -23.05 32.46 60.48
CA ILE A 445 -24.11 32.39 59.47
C ILE A 445 -24.73 33.79 59.35
N LEU A 446 -24.49 34.49 58.24
CA LEU A 446 -25.08 35.81 57.96
C LEU A 446 -26.23 35.66 56.96
N VAL A 447 -27.45 36.02 57.38
CA VAL A 447 -28.65 36.01 56.53
C VAL A 447 -29.16 37.43 56.31
N GLN A 448 -28.96 37.97 55.11
CA GLN A 448 -29.43 39.29 54.69
C GLN A 448 -30.73 39.15 53.88
N ALA A 449 -31.86 39.55 54.47
CA ALA A 449 -33.18 39.44 53.84
C ALA A 449 -34.13 40.54 54.35
N GLY A 450 -35.00 41.05 53.47
CA GLY A 450 -36.04 42.02 53.83
C GLY A 450 -37.16 41.44 54.71
N VAL A 451 -37.47 40.14 54.56
CA VAL A 451 -38.44 39.38 55.38
C VAL A 451 -37.90 37.96 55.58
N LYS A 452 -38.18 37.34 56.73
CA LYS A 452 -37.91 35.92 57.00
C LYS A 452 -39.20 35.25 57.44
N SER A 453 -39.65 34.22 56.73
CA SER A 453 -40.84 33.43 57.07
C SER A 453 -40.48 31.94 56.96
N PHE A 454 -40.73 31.19 58.03
CA PHE A 454 -40.52 29.74 58.08
C PHE A 454 -41.88 29.08 58.27
N THR A 455 -42.46 28.57 57.19
CA THR A 455 -43.73 27.83 57.19
C THR A 455 -43.48 26.32 57.41
N GLY A 456 -44.55 25.54 57.51
CA GLY A 456 -44.46 24.07 57.66
C GLY A 456 -43.75 23.40 56.48
N GLY A 457 -43.16 22.22 56.74
CA GLY A 457 -42.45 21.44 55.73
C GLY A 457 -43.34 20.95 54.59
N THR A 458 -42.73 20.71 53.43
CA THR A 458 -43.35 20.14 52.23
C THR A 458 -42.40 19.14 51.58
N SER A 459 -42.88 18.40 50.58
CA SER A 459 -42.08 17.47 49.80
C SER A 459 -42.26 17.73 48.30
N LEU A 460 -41.17 17.63 47.55
CA LEU A 460 -41.13 17.73 46.09
C LEU A 460 -40.38 16.51 45.57
N GLY A 461 -41.00 15.77 44.65
CA GLY A 461 -40.35 14.64 43.98
C GLY A 461 -39.47 15.11 42.82
N TYR A 462 -38.33 14.44 42.63
CA TYR A 462 -37.45 14.64 41.49
C TYR A 462 -37.08 13.29 40.88
N ALA A 463 -37.25 13.13 39.56
CA ALA A 463 -36.91 11.90 38.86
C ALA A 463 -35.41 11.85 38.56
N LEU A 464 -34.70 10.90 39.14
CA LEU A 464 -33.28 10.68 38.88
C LEU A 464 -33.06 9.90 37.56
N PRO A 465 -31.93 10.13 36.86
CA PRO A 465 -31.61 9.40 35.65
C PRO A 465 -31.59 7.89 35.91
N GLN A 466 -32.25 7.15 35.03
CA GLN A 466 -32.23 5.69 35.05
C GLN A 466 -31.07 5.22 34.18
N PHE A 467 -30.10 4.55 34.79
CA PHE A 467 -29.06 3.85 34.04
C PHE A 467 -29.52 2.43 33.75
N ALA A 468 -29.07 1.88 32.61
CA ALA A 468 -29.27 0.46 32.35
C ALA A 468 -28.60 -0.31 33.49
N THR A 469 -29.41 -0.91 34.36
CA THR A 469 -28.85 -1.74 35.42
C THR A 469 -28.24 -2.95 34.74
N SER A 470 -26.96 -3.22 35.01
CA SER A 470 -26.31 -4.48 34.69
C SER A 470 -26.89 -5.60 35.56
N THR A 471 -28.21 -5.76 35.55
CA THR A 471 -28.79 -7.03 35.92
C THR A 471 -28.35 -7.97 34.81
N ILE A 472 -27.51 -8.94 35.19
CA ILE A 472 -27.18 -10.10 34.36
C ILE A 472 -28.47 -10.51 33.64
N CYS A 473 -28.51 -10.37 32.32
CA CYS A 473 -29.64 -10.88 31.54
C CYS A 473 -29.54 -12.40 31.61
N ILE A 474 -30.09 -13.00 32.68
CA ILE A 474 -30.12 -14.45 32.89
C ILE A 474 -30.64 -15.16 31.62
N PRO A 475 -31.70 -14.66 30.93
CA PRO A 475 -32.12 -15.23 29.66
C PRO A 475 -31.06 -15.16 28.56
N CYS A 476 -30.31 -14.05 28.45
CA CYS A 476 -29.26 -13.87 27.45
C CYS A 476 -28.04 -14.76 27.75
N LEU A 477 -27.72 -14.94 29.02
CA LEU A 477 -26.64 -15.82 29.49
C LEU A 477 -27.02 -17.29 29.26
N LEU A 478 -28.27 -17.66 29.52
CA LEU A 478 -28.81 -18.98 29.16
C LEU A 478 -28.84 -19.19 27.65
N LYS A 479 -29.16 -18.15 26.86
CA LYS A 479 -29.15 -18.22 25.39
C LYS A 479 -27.73 -18.36 24.83
N ALA A 480 -26.76 -17.64 25.39
CA ALA A 480 -25.35 -17.74 25.05
C ALA A 480 -24.77 -19.12 25.43
N LEU A 481 -25.13 -19.65 26.61
CA LEU A 481 -24.79 -21.00 27.04
C LEU A 481 -25.37 -22.04 26.06
N ASN A 482 -26.64 -21.91 25.68
CA ASN A 482 -27.30 -22.82 24.74
C ASN A 482 -26.77 -22.68 23.30
N SER A 483 -26.21 -21.53 22.92
CA SER A 483 -25.67 -21.28 21.58
C SER A 483 -24.15 -21.44 21.48
N GLY A 484 -23.46 -21.80 22.57
CA GLY A 484 -22.00 -21.87 22.61
C GLY A 484 -21.28 -20.53 22.42
N SER A 485 -21.96 -19.40 22.66
CA SER A 485 -21.37 -18.06 22.52
C SER A 485 -20.55 -17.70 23.76
N ALA A 486 -19.31 -17.24 23.55
CA ALA A 486 -18.45 -16.73 24.62
C ALA A 486 -18.92 -15.36 25.18
N LEU A 487 -19.90 -14.72 24.54
CA LEU A 487 -20.44 -13.43 24.93
C LEU A 487 -21.96 -13.56 25.14
N ALA A 488 -22.43 -13.12 26.30
CA ALA A 488 -23.84 -12.82 26.53
C ALA A 488 -24.09 -11.37 26.07
N SER A 489 -24.73 -11.19 24.92
CA SER A 489 -25.20 -9.86 24.52
C SER A 489 -26.31 -9.44 25.48
N VAL A 490 -26.15 -8.27 26.10
CA VAL A 490 -27.15 -7.65 26.99
C VAL A 490 -28.45 -7.39 26.24
#